data_AF-A0A2E5V546-F1
#
_entry.id   AF-A0A2E5V546-F1
#
_cell.length_a   1.000
_cell.length_b   1.000
_cell.length_c   1.000
_cell.angle_alpha   90.00
_cell.angle_beta   90.00
_cell.angle_gamma   90.00
#
_symmetry.space_group_name_H-M   'P 1'
#
loop_
_entity.id
_entity.type
_entity.pdbx_description
1 polymer ?
#
loop_
_entity_poly.entity_id
_entity_poly.type
_entity_poly.pdbx_seq_one_letter_code
_entity_poly.pdbx_strand_id
1 'polypeptide(L)'
;MVNNPYPERSDAVIEELANRLHAEYLAHDALPLNFPVPVEEIAEQFLGYEIDFSETGIFSDPDILGGIDFEKNKIYVNASVADHDGRYSFTVAHELGHHVLHRDHYLQSQSADDEKILCRMTGRKPQIEMEADRFAAALLIPSDHVSKAAAERVRKVRTIGQARAFANDLITKNGFSNVSNSAMINRLKDLDLLPSAIPYQGTKTRRTYGPPSTLTSLKKLISKYRRMILRNLKF
;
A
#
# COMPACT_ATOMS: atom_id res chain seq x y z
N MET A 1 24.21 -8.20 -3.73
CA MET A 1 22.93 -7.62 -4.16
C MET A 1 21.94 -8.77 -4.11
N VAL A 2 20.85 -8.65 -3.37
CA VAL A 2 19.81 -9.69 -3.37
C VAL A 2 19.13 -9.59 -4.73
N ASN A 3 19.26 -10.61 -5.58
CA ASN A 3 18.50 -10.67 -6.83
C ASN A 3 17.02 -10.74 -6.46
N ASN A 4 16.28 -9.67 -6.71
CA ASN A 4 14.83 -9.71 -6.63
C ASN A 4 14.33 -10.46 -7.87
N PRO A 5 13.68 -11.64 -7.72
CA PRO A 5 13.24 -12.41 -8.88
C PRO A 5 11.97 -11.80 -9.51
N TYR A 6 11.28 -10.88 -8.81
CA TYR A 6 10.08 -10.21 -9.30
C TYR A 6 10.39 -8.96 -10.14
N PRO A 7 9.72 -8.74 -11.28
CA PRO A 7 9.89 -7.54 -12.09
C PRO A 7 9.39 -6.29 -11.32
N GLU A 8 10.16 -5.20 -11.38
CA GLU A 8 9.77 -3.93 -10.77
C GLU A 8 8.66 -3.26 -11.58
N ARG A 9 7.56 -2.91 -10.89
CA ARG A 9 6.43 -2.20 -11.49
C ARG A 9 6.40 -0.75 -11.06
N SER A 10 6.12 0.13 -12.02
CA SER A 10 5.87 1.54 -11.74
C SER A 10 4.53 1.74 -11.04
N ASP A 11 4.40 2.83 -10.28
CA ASP A 11 3.16 3.16 -9.57
C ASP A 11 1.96 3.30 -10.52
N ALA A 12 2.17 3.79 -11.75
CA ALA A 12 1.14 3.88 -12.77
C ALA A 12 0.64 2.50 -13.26
N VAL A 13 1.53 1.52 -13.37
CA VAL A 13 1.16 0.15 -13.74
C VAL A 13 0.39 -0.52 -12.61
N ILE A 14 0.80 -0.29 -11.35
CA ILE A 14 0.08 -0.81 -10.18
C ILE A 14 -1.33 -0.21 -10.10
N GLU A 15 -1.46 1.09 -10.34
CA GLU A 15 -2.74 1.79 -10.42
C GLU A 15 -3.65 1.19 -11.51
N GLU A 16 -3.10 0.98 -12.71
CA GLU A 16 -3.84 0.36 -13.82
C GLU A 16 -4.34 -1.05 -13.46
N LEU A 17 -3.50 -1.85 -12.79
CA LEU A 17 -3.88 -3.20 -12.36
C LEU A 17 -4.95 -3.20 -11.26
N ALA A 18 -4.91 -2.24 -10.33
CA ALA A 18 -5.96 -2.08 -9.34
C ALA A 18 -7.29 -1.66 -9.98
N ASN A 19 -7.25 -0.73 -10.94
CA ASN A 19 -8.44 -0.32 -11.71
C ASN A 19 -8.99 -1.45 -12.58
N ARG A 20 -8.11 -2.30 -13.11
CA ARG A 20 -8.51 -3.48 -13.87
C ARG A 20 -9.24 -4.49 -12.99
N LEU A 21 -8.71 -4.79 -11.80
CA LEU A 21 -9.40 -5.68 -10.85
C LEU A 21 -10.80 -5.15 -10.50
N HIS A 22 -10.94 -3.85 -10.27
CA HIS A 22 -12.25 -3.20 -10.10
C HIS A 22 -13.18 -3.45 -11.29
N ALA A 23 -12.71 -3.16 -12.50
CA ALA A 23 -13.52 -3.30 -13.70
C ALA A 23 -13.96 -4.75 -13.95
N GLU A 24 -13.06 -5.70 -13.72
CA GLU A 24 -13.34 -7.13 -13.87
C GLU A 24 -14.35 -7.63 -12.83
N TYR A 25 -14.18 -7.24 -11.56
CA TYR A 25 -15.13 -7.55 -10.49
C TYR A 25 -16.54 -7.00 -10.79
N LEU A 26 -16.63 -5.72 -11.14
CA LEU A 26 -17.90 -5.06 -11.42
C LEU A 26 -18.58 -5.64 -12.66
N ALA A 27 -17.81 -6.04 -13.66
CA ALA A 27 -18.35 -6.67 -14.87
C ALA A 27 -18.89 -8.08 -14.61
N HIS A 28 -18.40 -8.78 -13.58
CA HIS A 28 -18.85 -10.15 -13.24
C HIS A 28 -20.34 -10.19 -12.94
N ASP A 29 -20.82 -9.23 -12.14
CA ASP A 29 -22.21 -9.18 -11.65
C ASP A 29 -22.99 -7.94 -12.15
N ALA A 30 -22.46 -7.25 -13.18
CA ALA A 30 -23.01 -5.98 -13.70
C ALA A 30 -23.25 -4.92 -12.61
N LEU A 31 -22.32 -4.85 -11.65
CA LEU A 31 -22.40 -3.98 -10.48
C LEU A 31 -21.93 -2.56 -10.82
N PRO A 32 -22.54 -1.53 -10.23
CA PRO A 32 -21.95 -0.19 -10.23
C PRO A 32 -20.78 -0.14 -9.24
N LEU A 33 -19.75 0.67 -9.56
CA LEU A 33 -18.70 0.97 -8.59
C LEU A 33 -19.30 1.74 -7.41
N ASN A 34 -19.23 1.13 -6.23
CA ASN A 34 -19.69 1.71 -4.98
C ASN A 34 -18.56 1.69 -3.94
N PHE A 35 -18.68 2.59 -2.96
CA PHE A 35 -17.81 2.61 -1.79
C PHE A 35 -18.63 2.30 -0.54
N PRO A 36 -18.07 1.57 0.45
CA PRO A 36 -16.69 1.06 0.49
C PRO A 36 -16.43 -0.06 -0.54
N VAL A 37 -15.16 -0.25 -0.91
CA VAL A 37 -14.78 -1.36 -1.79
C VAL A 37 -14.93 -2.68 -1.03
N PRO A 38 -15.72 -3.66 -1.52
CA PRO A 38 -16.01 -4.90 -0.80
C PRO A 38 -14.87 -5.91 -1.00
N VAL A 39 -13.80 -5.77 -0.22
CA VAL A 39 -12.58 -6.58 -0.39
C VAL A 39 -12.81 -8.06 -0.11
N GLU A 40 -13.75 -8.39 0.77
CA GLU A 40 -14.18 -9.74 1.09
C GLU A 40 -14.89 -10.38 -0.11
N GLU A 41 -15.83 -9.67 -0.73
CA GLU A 41 -16.53 -10.17 -1.92
C GLU A 41 -15.56 -10.36 -3.10
N ILE A 42 -14.64 -9.40 -3.30
CA ILE A 42 -13.58 -9.54 -4.32
C ILE A 42 -12.71 -10.78 -4.04
N ALA A 43 -12.30 -10.99 -2.79
CA ALA A 43 -11.47 -12.13 -2.43
C ALA A 43 -12.22 -13.46 -2.57
N GLU A 44 -13.40 -13.58 -1.95
CA GLU A 44 -14.09 -14.85 -1.78
C GLU A 44 -14.96 -15.22 -2.98
N GLN A 45 -15.77 -14.27 -3.46
CA GLN A 45 -16.76 -14.55 -4.51
C GLN A 45 -16.15 -14.44 -5.90
N PHE A 46 -15.27 -13.45 -6.12
CA PHE A 46 -14.69 -13.21 -7.43
C PHE A 46 -13.37 -13.98 -7.67
N LEU A 47 -12.46 -13.98 -6.69
CA LEU A 47 -11.15 -14.66 -6.84
C LEU A 47 -11.10 -16.07 -6.24
N GLY A 48 -12.13 -16.48 -5.49
CA GLY A 48 -12.25 -17.84 -4.96
C GLY A 48 -11.35 -18.15 -3.76
N TYR A 49 -10.98 -17.13 -2.97
CA TYR A 49 -10.25 -17.32 -1.72
C TYR A 49 -11.18 -17.62 -0.55
N GLU A 50 -10.67 -18.30 0.47
CA GLU A 50 -11.27 -18.31 1.82
C GLU A 50 -10.53 -17.29 2.70
N ILE A 51 -11.26 -16.47 3.47
CA ILE A 51 -10.63 -15.61 4.50
C ILE A 51 -10.72 -16.30 5.87
N ASP A 52 -9.57 -16.49 6.51
CA ASP A 52 -9.44 -17.16 7.80
C ASP A 52 -8.75 -16.27 8.83
N PHE A 53 -9.28 -16.20 10.05
CA PHE A 53 -8.69 -15.42 11.13
C PHE A 53 -7.80 -16.30 11.99
N SER A 54 -6.54 -15.89 12.18
CA SER A 54 -5.57 -16.65 12.97
C SER A 54 -4.81 -15.80 13.96
N GLU A 55 -4.53 -16.39 15.12
CA GLU A 55 -3.65 -15.87 16.18
C GLU A 55 -2.48 -16.83 16.47
N THR A 56 -2.34 -17.89 15.67
CA THR A 56 -1.42 -18.99 15.93
C THR A 56 -0.32 -19.07 14.87
N GLY A 57 0.77 -19.79 15.18
CA GLY A 57 1.92 -19.91 14.28
C GLY A 57 2.56 -18.54 14.03
N ILE A 58 2.77 -18.18 12.77
CA ILE A 58 3.36 -16.88 12.40
C ILE A 58 2.49 -15.68 12.84
N PHE A 59 1.17 -15.86 12.97
CA PHE A 59 0.25 -14.81 13.39
C PHE A 59 0.21 -14.57 14.90
N SER A 60 1.01 -15.35 15.66
CA SER A 60 1.27 -15.02 17.07
C SER A 60 2.13 -13.76 17.23
N ASP A 61 2.84 -13.34 16.16
CA ASP A 61 3.47 -12.03 16.08
C ASP A 61 2.42 -10.98 15.67
N PRO A 62 2.08 -10.01 16.55
CA PRO A 62 1.08 -8.98 16.25
C PRO A 62 1.52 -7.99 15.17
N ASP A 63 2.80 -7.98 14.78
CA ASP A 63 3.29 -7.18 13.65
C ASP A 63 3.00 -7.85 12.30
N ILE A 64 2.62 -9.14 12.27
CA ILE A 64 2.17 -9.87 11.07
C ILE A 64 0.65 -9.79 11.00
N LEU A 65 0.15 -8.90 10.14
CA LEU A 65 -1.29 -8.61 10.05
C LEU A 65 -2.05 -9.53 9.09
N GLY A 66 -1.37 -10.13 8.11
CA GLY A 66 -1.98 -11.01 7.13
C GLY A 66 -0.94 -11.83 6.36
N GLY A 67 -1.43 -12.75 5.54
CA GLY A 67 -0.62 -13.50 4.60
C GLY A 67 -1.48 -14.34 3.66
N ILE A 68 -0.97 -14.61 2.47
CA ILE A 68 -1.68 -15.35 1.42
C ILE A 68 -1.03 -16.71 1.14
N ASP A 69 -1.85 -17.75 1.07
CA ASP A 69 -1.50 -19.11 0.63
C ASP A 69 -2.17 -19.36 -0.73
N PHE A 70 -1.36 -19.30 -1.80
CA PHE A 70 -1.82 -19.48 -3.17
C PHE A 70 -2.20 -20.92 -3.50
N GLU A 71 -1.63 -21.92 -2.81
CA GLU A 71 -1.94 -23.34 -3.07
C GLU A 71 -3.30 -23.71 -2.51
N LYS A 72 -3.64 -23.18 -1.32
CA LYS A 72 -4.91 -23.44 -0.66
C LYS A 72 -6.02 -22.47 -1.04
N ASN A 73 -5.71 -21.45 -1.86
CA ASN A 73 -6.58 -20.30 -2.08
C ASN A 73 -7.10 -19.74 -0.75
N LYS A 74 -6.20 -19.42 0.19
CA LYS A 74 -6.58 -18.91 1.51
C LYS A 74 -5.84 -17.62 1.84
N ILE A 75 -6.57 -16.63 2.34
CA ILE A 75 -6.05 -15.40 2.93
C ILE A 75 -6.18 -15.52 4.43
N TYR A 76 -5.07 -15.37 5.15
CA TYR A 76 -5.05 -15.32 6.59
C TYR A 76 -5.02 -13.87 7.05
N VAL A 77 -5.85 -13.53 8.03
CA VAL A 77 -5.89 -12.22 8.67
C VAL A 77 -5.63 -12.40 10.17
N ASN A 78 -4.75 -11.57 10.73
CA ASN A 78 -4.52 -11.57 12.17
C ASN A 78 -5.77 -11.04 12.90
N ALA A 79 -6.28 -11.79 13.88
CA ALA A 79 -7.50 -11.39 14.59
C ALA A 79 -7.37 -10.01 15.29
N SER A 80 -6.15 -9.55 15.61
CA SER A 80 -5.90 -8.22 16.17
C SER A 80 -6.33 -7.05 15.30
N VAL A 81 -6.63 -7.27 14.01
CA VAL A 81 -7.16 -6.22 13.11
C VAL A 81 -8.63 -6.40 12.76
N ALA A 82 -9.29 -7.47 13.20
CA ALA A 82 -10.68 -7.78 12.85
C ALA A 82 -11.65 -6.65 13.23
N ASP A 83 -11.47 -6.03 14.40
CA ASP A 83 -12.35 -4.94 14.90
C ASP A 83 -11.97 -3.54 14.36
N HIS A 84 -11.12 -3.48 13.34
CA HIS A 84 -10.63 -2.25 12.77
C HIS A 84 -10.83 -2.24 11.25
N ASP A 85 -12.04 -1.87 10.79
CA ASP A 85 -12.47 -1.90 9.39
C ASP A 85 -11.41 -1.41 8.40
N GLY A 86 -10.75 -0.29 8.73
CA GLY A 86 -9.70 0.30 7.90
C GLY A 86 -8.35 -0.43 7.91
N ARG A 87 -8.01 -1.15 8.98
CA ARG A 87 -6.83 -2.02 9.04
C ARG A 87 -7.12 -3.36 8.37
N TYR A 88 -8.27 -3.95 8.71
CA TYR A 88 -8.77 -5.17 8.08
C TYR A 88 -8.81 -5.05 6.56
N SER A 89 -9.50 -4.02 6.04
CA SER A 89 -9.65 -3.85 4.60
C SER A 89 -8.33 -3.61 3.90
N PHE A 90 -7.40 -2.87 4.54
CA PHE A 90 -6.06 -2.68 3.99
C PHE A 90 -5.25 -3.98 3.97
N THR A 91 -5.35 -4.81 5.02
CA THR A 91 -4.71 -6.13 5.05
C THR A 91 -5.24 -7.00 3.91
N VAL A 92 -6.55 -7.14 3.76
CA VAL A 92 -7.11 -7.97 2.68
C VAL A 92 -6.73 -7.41 1.31
N ALA A 93 -6.87 -6.10 1.09
CA ALA A 93 -6.47 -5.46 -0.17
C ALA A 93 -4.95 -5.61 -0.47
N HIS A 94 -4.11 -5.70 0.56
CA HIS A 94 -2.68 -5.97 0.42
C HIS A 94 -2.45 -7.40 -0.08
N GLU A 95 -3.14 -8.39 0.48
CA GLU A 95 -3.07 -9.78 0.01
C GLU A 95 -3.63 -9.93 -1.42
N LEU A 96 -4.68 -9.18 -1.78
CA LEU A 96 -5.15 -9.07 -3.16
C LEU A 96 -4.09 -8.47 -4.09
N GLY A 97 -3.29 -7.52 -3.60
CA GLY A 97 -2.12 -7.03 -4.32
C GLY A 97 -1.08 -8.11 -4.58
N HIS A 98 -0.84 -9.00 -3.62
CA HIS A 98 0.00 -10.17 -3.85
C HIS A 98 -0.57 -11.12 -4.88
N HIS A 99 -1.89 -11.36 -4.87
CA HIS A 99 -2.56 -12.13 -5.92
C HIS A 99 -2.30 -11.53 -7.31
N VAL A 100 -2.63 -10.26 -7.52
CA VAL A 100 -2.56 -9.63 -8.84
C VAL A 100 -1.12 -9.46 -9.33
N LEU A 101 -0.18 -9.12 -8.44
CA LEU A 101 1.16 -8.71 -8.83
C LEU A 101 2.19 -9.84 -8.77
N HIS A 102 2.01 -10.83 -7.90
CA HIS A 102 3.08 -11.74 -7.52
C HIS A 102 2.74 -13.23 -7.69
N ARG A 103 1.45 -13.60 -7.75
CA ARG A 103 1.01 -15.02 -7.78
C ARG A 103 1.64 -15.84 -8.89
N ASP A 104 1.59 -15.37 -10.14
CA ASP A 104 2.08 -16.17 -11.29
C ASP A 104 3.57 -16.45 -11.18
N HIS A 105 4.35 -15.46 -10.77
CA HIS A 105 5.79 -15.64 -10.55
C HIS A 105 6.06 -16.55 -9.36
N TYR A 106 5.32 -16.38 -8.26
CA TYR A 106 5.42 -17.23 -7.08
C TYR A 106 5.21 -18.71 -7.44
N LEU A 107 4.11 -19.03 -8.15
CA LEU A 107 3.78 -20.40 -8.56
C LEU A 107 4.77 -21.00 -9.57
N GLN A 108 5.39 -20.18 -10.42
CA GLN A 108 6.42 -20.66 -11.36
C GLN A 108 7.77 -20.90 -10.70
N SER A 109 8.05 -20.21 -9.59
CA SER A 109 9.36 -20.22 -8.91
C SER A 109 9.45 -21.20 -7.74
N GLN A 110 8.31 -21.75 -7.30
CA GLN A 110 8.23 -22.59 -6.11
C GLN A 110 8.97 -23.93 -6.29
N SER A 111 9.92 -24.20 -5.41
CA SER A 111 10.48 -25.54 -5.21
C SER A 111 9.77 -26.24 -4.04
N ALA A 112 9.86 -27.58 -3.96
CA ALA A 112 9.11 -28.38 -2.98
C ALA A 112 9.40 -28.03 -1.50
N ASP A 113 10.47 -27.28 -1.21
CA ASP A 113 10.93 -26.92 0.15
C ASP A 113 10.63 -25.44 0.53
N ASP A 114 9.99 -24.65 -0.34
CA ASP A 114 9.74 -23.23 -0.06
C ASP A 114 8.54 -22.99 0.88
N GLU A 115 8.60 -21.90 1.66
CA GLU A 115 7.49 -21.45 2.52
C GLU A 115 6.22 -21.20 1.69
N LYS A 116 5.14 -21.91 2.05
CA LYS A 116 3.85 -21.91 1.33
C LYS A 116 3.01 -20.64 1.50
N ILE A 117 3.29 -19.86 2.54
CA ILE A 117 2.61 -18.60 2.81
C ILE A 117 3.54 -17.46 2.41
N LEU A 118 3.09 -16.60 1.51
CA LEU A 118 3.80 -15.38 1.19
C LEU A 118 3.56 -14.36 2.31
N CYS A 119 4.45 -14.35 3.29
CA CYS A 119 4.46 -13.40 4.39
C CYS A 119 5.92 -13.09 4.74
N ARG A 120 6.46 -11.95 4.30
CA ARG A 120 7.87 -11.62 4.61
C ARG A 120 8.05 -10.20 5.10
N MET A 121 7.96 -10.05 6.42
CA MET A 121 8.45 -8.86 7.13
C MET A 121 9.63 -9.19 8.04
N THR A 122 10.83 -9.32 7.47
CA THR A 122 12.06 -9.11 8.25
C THR A 122 12.98 -8.09 7.56
N GLY A 123 13.43 -7.08 8.30
CA GLY A 123 14.35 -6.06 7.81
C GLY A 123 13.71 -4.93 6.98
N ARG A 124 14.37 -4.50 5.90
CA ARG A 124 13.86 -3.45 5.01
C ARG A 124 12.70 -4.02 4.19
N LYS A 125 11.56 -3.34 4.17
CA LYS A 125 10.37 -3.73 3.39
C LYS A 125 10.78 -4.11 1.96
N PRO A 126 10.62 -5.39 1.55
CA PRO A 126 10.89 -5.87 0.20
C PRO A 126 10.10 -5.10 -0.86
N GLN A 127 10.54 -5.15 -2.12
CA GLN A 127 9.85 -4.49 -3.22
C GLN A 127 8.42 -4.99 -3.38
N ILE A 128 8.19 -6.31 -3.34
CA ILE A 128 6.85 -6.91 -3.49
C ILE A 128 5.86 -6.39 -2.44
N GLU A 129 6.32 -6.19 -1.21
CA GLU A 129 5.53 -5.67 -0.10
C GLU A 129 5.21 -4.19 -0.30
N MET A 130 6.13 -3.43 -0.91
CA MET A 130 5.88 -2.03 -1.30
C MET A 130 4.90 -1.93 -2.46
N GLU A 131 4.98 -2.84 -3.43
CA GLU A 131 4.04 -2.93 -4.55
C GLU A 131 2.63 -3.30 -4.05
N ALA A 132 2.52 -4.27 -3.14
CA ALA A 132 1.25 -4.66 -2.51
C ALA A 132 0.62 -3.52 -1.68
N ASP A 133 1.41 -2.75 -0.91
CA ASP A 133 0.92 -1.54 -0.22
C ASP A 133 0.30 -0.51 -1.19
N ARG A 134 0.97 -0.29 -2.32
CA ARG A 134 0.52 0.68 -3.34
C ARG A 134 -0.74 0.18 -4.03
N PHE A 135 -0.79 -1.11 -4.33
CA PHE A 135 -1.97 -1.75 -4.89
C PHE A 135 -3.15 -1.63 -3.94
N ALA A 136 -2.99 -1.96 -2.66
CA ALA A 136 -4.05 -1.84 -1.66
C ALA A 136 -4.58 -0.41 -1.55
N ALA A 137 -3.70 0.58 -1.54
CA ALA A 137 -4.08 1.99 -1.52
C ALA A 137 -4.84 2.41 -2.80
N ALA A 138 -4.42 1.93 -3.97
CA ALA A 138 -5.09 2.21 -5.24
C ALA A 138 -6.44 1.52 -5.35
N LEU A 139 -6.55 0.27 -4.90
CA LEU A 139 -7.79 -0.49 -4.89
C LEU A 139 -8.81 0.16 -3.95
N LEU A 140 -8.46 0.42 -2.70
CA LEU A 140 -9.41 0.97 -1.71
C LEU A 140 -9.78 2.43 -1.98
N ILE A 141 -8.87 3.20 -2.60
CA ILE A 141 -9.05 4.64 -2.83
C ILE A 141 -8.65 4.96 -4.30
N PRO A 142 -9.52 4.64 -5.28
CA PRO A 142 -9.23 4.84 -6.69
C PRO A 142 -8.94 6.30 -7.02
N SER A 143 -7.88 6.54 -7.79
CA SER A 143 -7.36 7.89 -8.10
C SER A 143 -8.41 8.80 -8.73
N ASP A 144 -9.18 8.29 -9.70
CA ASP A 144 -10.22 9.07 -10.39
C ASP A 144 -11.30 9.59 -9.42
N HIS A 145 -11.74 8.74 -8.49
CA HIS A 145 -12.80 9.07 -7.54
C HIS A 145 -12.31 10.09 -6.51
N VAL A 146 -11.15 9.84 -5.91
CA VAL A 146 -10.61 10.74 -4.89
C VAL A 146 -10.16 12.08 -5.49
N SER A 147 -9.63 12.09 -6.71
CA SER A 147 -9.23 13.33 -7.40
C SER A 147 -10.45 14.20 -7.72
N LYS A 148 -11.54 13.59 -8.23
CA LYS A 148 -12.80 14.29 -8.48
C LYS A 148 -13.39 14.87 -7.17
N ALA A 149 -13.49 14.04 -6.13
CA ALA A 149 -14.01 14.46 -4.83
C ALA A 149 -13.15 15.56 -4.16
N ALA A 150 -11.83 15.53 -4.38
CA ALA A 150 -10.91 16.55 -3.90
C ALA A 150 -11.05 17.88 -4.68
N ALA A 151 -11.22 17.81 -6.00
CA ALA A 151 -11.34 18.99 -6.86
C ALA A 151 -12.60 19.82 -6.56
N GLU A 152 -13.70 19.16 -6.17
CA GLU A 152 -14.95 19.83 -5.75
C GLU A 152 -14.78 20.66 -4.46
N ARG A 153 -13.65 20.53 -3.76
CA ARG A 153 -13.36 21.25 -2.52
C ARG A 153 -12.23 22.25 -2.70
N VAL A 154 -12.59 23.53 -2.71
CA VAL A 154 -11.64 24.65 -2.63
C VAL A 154 -11.14 24.82 -1.19
N ARG A 155 -10.34 23.89 -0.66
CA ARG A 155 -9.70 24.03 0.66
C ARG A 155 -8.18 24.05 0.54
N LYS A 156 -7.57 25.16 0.98
CA LYS A 156 -6.10 25.24 1.12
C LYS A 156 -5.68 24.45 2.36
N VAL A 157 -5.27 23.20 2.17
CA VAL A 157 -4.63 22.41 3.23
C VAL A 157 -3.19 22.87 3.41
N ARG A 158 -2.82 23.27 4.63
CA ARG A 158 -1.47 23.74 4.99
C ARG A 158 -0.90 23.03 6.22
N THR A 159 -1.77 22.53 7.09
CA THR A 159 -1.38 21.84 8.32
C THR A 159 -1.87 20.41 8.34
N ILE A 160 -1.25 19.57 9.18
CA ILE A 160 -1.68 18.18 9.34
C ILE A 160 -3.11 18.08 9.90
N GLY A 161 -3.51 19.00 10.78
CA GLY A 161 -4.89 19.05 11.30
C GLY A 161 -5.90 19.31 10.17
N GLN A 162 -5.57 20.21 9.24
CA GLN A 162 -6.40 20.45 8.06
C GLN A 162 -6.43 19.25 7.11
N ALA A 163 -5.32 18.53 6.95
CA ALA A 163 -5.27 17.31 6.15
C ALA A 163 -6.15 16.19 6.77
N ARG A 164 -6.11 16.03 8.09
CA ARG A 164 -6.99 15.08 8.81
C ARG A 164 -8.45 15.43 8.66
N ALA A 165 -8.82 16.70 8.82
CA ALA A 165 -10.18 17.16 8.60
C ALA A 165 -10.62 16.93 7.15
N PHE A 166 -9.75 17.23 6.18
CA PHE A 166 -10.04 17.01 4.76
C PHE A 166 -10.20 15.53 4.41
N ALA A 167 -9.32 14.65 4.91
CA ALA A 167 -9.43 13.21 4.73
C ALA A 167 -10.73 12.65 5.33
N ASN A 168 -11.10 13.09 6.55
CA ASN A 168 -12.37 12.70 7.17
C ASN A 168 -13.58 13.15 6.34
N ASP A 169 -13.51 14.38 5.82
CA ASP A 169 -14.51 14.96 4.94
C ASP A 169 -14.68 14.21 3.60
N LEU A 170 -13.61 13.61 3.08
CA LEU A 170 -13.66 12.77 1.88
C LEU A 170 -14.23 11.39 2.21
N ILE A 171 -13.76 10.77 3.29
CA ILE A 171 -14.23 9.46 3.76
C ILE A 171 -15.75 9.48 3.98
N THR A 172 -16.22 10.42 4.79
CA THR A 172 -17.63 10.49 5.20
C THR A 172 -18.58 10.84 4.06
N LYS A 173 -18.17 11.71 3.13
CA LYS A 173 -19.07 12.17 2.05
C LYS A 173 -19.07 11.30 0.81
N ASN A 174 -18.06 10.46 0.62
CA ASN A 174 -17.92 9.62 -0.56
C ASN A 174 -17.99 8.12 -0.24
N GLY A 175 -18.32 7.75 1.00
CA GLY A 175 -18.59 6.36 1.38
C GLY A 175 -17.36 5.49 1.59
N PHE A 176 -16.15 6.06 1.77
CA PHE A 176 -14.94 5.26 2.05
C PHE A 176 -14.88 4.78 3.51
N SER A 177 -15.97 4.22 4.05
CA SER A 177 -16.09 3.87 5.47
C SER A 177 -15.06 2.82 5.93
N ASN A 178 -14.56 2.00 5.02
CA ASN A 178 -13.53 0.99 5.29
C ASN A 178 -12.09 1.49 5.06
N VAL A 179 -11.88 2.81 5.08
CA VAL A 179 -10.57 3.44 4.92
C VAL A 179 -10.23 4.29 6.16
N SER A 180 -9.02 4.11 6.70
CA SER A 180 -8.55 4.94 7.81
C SER A 180 -8.20 6.37 7.35
N ASN A 181 -8.32 7.34 8.27
CA ASN A 181 -7.93 8.73 8.01
C ASN A 181 -6.46 8.85 7.52
N SER A 182 -5.56 8.06 8.13
CA SER A 182 -4.15 8.01 7.73
C SER A 182 -3.94 7.43 6.33
N ALA A 183 -4.69 6.40 5.94
CA ALA A 183 -4.60 5.80 4.62
C ALA A 183 -5.06 6.81 3.55
N MET A 184 -6.17 7.50 3.81
CA MET A 184 -6.67 8.57 2.94
C MET A 184 -5.64 9.72 2.80
N ILE A 185 -5.02 10.18 3.88
CA ILE A 185 -3.96 11.21 3.79
C ILE A 185 -2.78 10.71 2.95
N ASN A 186 -2.32 9.48 3.18
CA ASN A 186 -1.21 8.91 2.43
C ASN A 186 -1.53 8.84 0.94
N ARG A 187 -2.74 8.39 0.59
CA ARG A 187 -3.19 8.33 -0.79
C ARG A 187 -3.27 9.69 -1.46
N LEU A 188 -3.84 10.69 -0.77
CA LEU A 188 -3.86 12.06 -1.28
C LEU A 188 -2.45 12.61 -1.52
N LYS A 189 -1.46 12.19 -0.72
CA LYS A 189 -0.06 12.53 -0.97
C LYS A 189 0.54 11.78 -2.16
N ASP A 190 0.24 10.49 -2.29
CA ASP A 190 0.69 9.67 -3.42
C ASP A 190 0.18 10.22 -4.76
N LEU A 191 -0.98 10.90 -4.75
CA LEU A 191 -1.61 11.54 -5.90
C LEU A 191 -1.29 13.04 -6.04
N ASP A 192 -0.34 13.57 -5.25
CA ASP A 192 0.03 14.99 -5.23
C ASP A 192 -1.15 15.97 -4.97
N LEU A 193 -2.23 15.49 -4.34
CA LEU A 193 -3.41 16.28 -3.95
C LEU A 193 -3.22 17.00 -2.60
N LEU A 194 -2.12 16.73 -1.90
CA LEU A 194 -1.71 17.44 -0.69
C LEU A 194 -0.31 18.04 -0.85
N PRO A 195 -0.03 19.21 -0.25
CA PRO A 195 1.31 19.78 -0.30
C PRO A 195 2.37 18.83 0.26
N SER A 196 3.55 18.83 -0.35
CA SER A 196 4.71 18.03 0.07
C SER A 196 5.12 18.26 1.54
N ALA A 197 4.79 19.43 2.10
CA ALA A 197 5.02 19.78 3.51
C ALA A 197 4.18 18.94 4.50
N ILE A 198 3.05 18.37 4.07
CA ILE A 198 2.27 17.45 4.90
C ILE A 198 3.00 16.09 4.93
N PRO A 199 3.37 15.54 6.09
CA PRO A 199 4.08 14.26 6.15
C PRO A 199 3.14 13.07 5.91
N TYR A 200 3.70 11.94 5.46
CA TYR A 200 3.00 10.64 5.49
C TYR A 200 2.62 10.28 6.93
N GLN A 201 1.47 9.61 7.11
CA GLN A 201 0.94 9.18 8.40
C GLN A 201 1.21 7.68 8.62
N GLY A 202 1.42 7.26 9.87
CA GLY A 202 1.68 5.86 10.27
C GLY A 202 2.57 5.73 11.51
N THR A 203 2.63 4.53 12.11
CA THR A 203 3.12 4.29 13.48
C THR A 203 4.64 4.30 13.67
N LYS A 204 5.45 4.30 12.61
CA LYS A 204 6.89 4.59 12.69
C LYS A 204 7.21 5.41 11.46
N THR A 205 7.90 6.53 11.65
CA THR A 205 8.35 7.43 10.59
C THR A 205 8.78 6.65 9.34
N ARG A 206 7.92 6.63 8.31
CA ARG A 206 8.31 6.21 6.96
C ARG A 206 9.54 7.06 6.65
N ARG A 207 10.74 6.46 6.69
CA ARG A 207 11.93 7.07 6.09
C ARG A 207 11.52 7.35 4.66
N THR A 208 11.31 8.64 4.41
CA THR A 208 10.83 9.26 3.19
C THR A 208 11.30 8.50 1.94
N TYR A 209 10.40 7.79 1.26
CA TYR A 209 10.55 7.56 -0.17
C TYR A 209 10.06 8.83 -0.87
N GLY A 210 11.00 9.76 -1.03
CA GLY A 210 10.95 10.75 -2.10
C GLY A 210 12.28 10.63 -2.84
N PRO A 211 12.31 10.85 -4.17
CA PRO A 211 13.59 11.04 -4.85
C PRO A 211 14.36 12.13 -4.09
N PRO A 212 15.66 11.95 -3.82
CA PRO A 212 16.42 12.93 -3.06
C PRO A 212 16.29 14.28 -3.77
N SER A 213 15.80 15.31 -3.06
CA SER A 213 15.72 16.64 -3.64
C SER A 213 17.08 17.00 -4.24
N THR A 214 17.10 17.65 -5.40
CA THR A 214 18.34 18.08 -6.07
C THR A 214 19.24 18.86 -5.10
N LEU A 215 18.64 19.64 -4.20
CA LEU A 215 19.31 20.34 -3.10
C LEU A 215 19.95 19.41 -2.04
N THR A 216 19.33 18.28 -1.71
CA THR A 216 19.88 17.30 -0.76
C THR A 216 21.06 16.54 -1.36
N SER A 217 20.98 16.18 -2.65
CA SER A 217 22.08 15.58 -3.41
C SER A 217 23.26 16.55 -3.54
N LEU A 218 22.98 17.83 -3.83
CA LEU A 218 23.99 18.89 -3.90
C LEU A 218 24.66 19.14 -2.54
N LYS A 219 23.88 19.21 -1.45
CA LYS A 219 24.43 19.36 -0.08
C LYS A 219 25.31 18.18 0.32
N LYS A 220 24.95 16.95 -0.06
CA LYS A 220 25.79 15.75 0.16
C LYS A 220 27.08 15.80 -0.67
N LEU A 221 27.02 16.27 -1.92
CA LEU A 221 28.18 16.43 -2.78
C LEU A 221 29.16 17.49 -2.24
N ILE A 222 28.64 18.65 -1.81
CA ILE A 222 29.43 19.73 -1.19
C ILE A 222 30.08 19.25 0.12
N SER A 223 29.33 18.52 0.95
CA SER A 223 29.84 17.88 2.18
C SER A 223 30.95 16.87 1.92
N LYS A 224 30.85 16.09 0.83
CA LYS A 224 31.87 15.13 0.40
C LYS A 224 33.13 15.85 -0.08
N TYR A 225 32.98 16.89 -0.91
CA TYR A 225 34.10 17.71 -1.40
C TYR A 225 34.81 18.47 -0.27
N ARG A 226 34.07 19.06 0.68
CA ARG A 226 34.64 19.76 1.83
C ARG A 226 35.49 18.84 2.71
N ARG A 227 35.04 17.59 2.92
CA ARG A 227 35.80 16.57 3.65
C ARG A 227 37.03 16.07 2.89
N MET A 228 36.97 16.02 1.57
CA MET A 228 38.11 15.65 0.72
C MET A 228 39.19 16.73 0.73
N ILE A 229 38.80 18.00 0.60
CA ILE A 229 39.71 19.15 0.64
C ILE A 229 40.38 19.28 2.03
N LEU A 230 39.63 19.11 3.11
CA LEU A 230 40.17 19.15 4.48
C LEU A 230 41.11 17.98 4.81
N ARG A 231 41.02 16.86 4.08
CA ARG A 231 41.97 15.74 4.20
C ARG A 231 43.27 15.99 3.42
N ASN A 232 43.22 16.75 2.32
CA ASN A 232 44.39 17.09 1.51
C ASN A 232 45.15 18.34 1.99
N LEU A 233 44.64 19.06 3.00
CA LEU A 233 45.29 20.22 3.64
C LEU A 233 45.95 19.87 4.99
N LYS A 234 46.04 18.58 5.33
CA LYS A 234 46.84 18.07 6.46
C LYS A 234 48.08 17.36 5.93
N PHE A 235 48.98 18.14 5.33
CA PHE A 235 50.41 17.87 5.20
C PHE A 235 51.15 19.19 5.43
#